data_AF-A0A3D1RMU3-F1
#
_entry.id   AF-A0A3D1RMU3-F1
#
_cell.length_a   1.000
_cell.length_b   1.000
_cell.length_c   1.000
_cell.angle_alpha   90.00
_cell.angle_beta   90.00
_cell.angle_gamma   90.00
#
_symmetry.space_group_name_H-M   'P 1'
#
loop_
_entity.id
_entity.type
_entity.pdbx_description
1 polymer ?
#
loop_
_entity_poly.entity_id
_entity_poly.type
_entity_poly.pdbx_seq_one_letter_code
_entity_poly.pdbx_strand_id
1 'polypeptide(L)'
;MLEIDKDGMKKDLTITIGKNESAKYWMTVLNEFKNHGVQDILVLCADGLTGLKDAISAIYPKTEYQRCIVHQIRNSLKYVPYTARKELANDLKTVYKASTEKLGYTNLLELEEKWKHKYQR
;
A
#
# COMPACT_ATOMS: atom_id res chain seq x y z
N MET A 1 3.77 -12.71 -1.70
CA MET A 1 4.16 -11.58 -0.83
C MET A 1 5.65 -11.36 -0.95
N LEU A 2 6.07 -10.10 -1.08
CA LEU A 2 7.48 -9.73 -1.21
C LEU A 2 7.98 -9.15 0.12
N GLU A 3 9.20 -9.47 0.50
CA GLU A 3 9.88 -8.97 1.69
C GLU A 3 11.19 -8.28 1.31
N ILE A 4 11.62 -7.35 2.16
CA ILE A 4 13.00 -6.89 2.27
C ILE A 4 13.48 -7.26 3.67
N ASP A 5 14.53 -8.07 3.76
CA ASP A 5 15.09 -8.45 5.07
C ASP A 5 15.96 -7.34 5.69
N LYS A 6 16.48 -7.60 6.89
CA LYS A 6 17.36 -6.68 7.62
C LYS A 6 18.66 -6.34 6.88
N ASP A 7 19.07 -7.18 5.93
CA ASP A 7 20.28 -7.01 5.13
C ASP A 7 19.97 -6.25 3.81
N GLY A 8 18.70 -5.84 3.62
CA GLY A 8 18.22 -5.12 2.44
C GLY A 8 17.92 -6.03 1.25
N MET A 9 17.93 -7.36 1.43
CA MET A 9 17.73 -8.31 0.36
C MET A 9 16.25 -8.55 0.10
N LYS A 10 15.86 -8.43 -1.17
CA LYS A 10 14.50 -8.71 -1.61
C LYS A 10 14.27 -10.21 -1.78
N LYS A 11 13.20 -10.72 -1.18
CA LYS A 11 12.83 -12.14 -1.23
C LYS A 11 11.34 -12.33 -1.48
N ASP A 12 11.00 -13.42 -2.15
CA ASP A 12 9.62 -13.87 -2.32
C ASP A 12 9.26 -14.77 -1.12
N LEU A 13 8.42 -14.27 -0.21
CA LEU A 13 8.02 -15.02 0.99
C LEU A 13 7.06 -16.17 0.67
N THR A 14 6.10 -15.91 -0.22
CA THR A 14 5.10 -16.91 -0.61
C THR A 14 4.38 -16.48 -1.89
N ILE A 15 3.83 -17.44 -2.62
CA ILE A 15 2.84 -17.24 -3.67
C ILE A 15 1.65 -18.12 -3.32
N THR A 16 0.50 -17.50 -3.10
CA THR A 16 -0.73 -18.21 -2.74
C THR A 16 -1.84 -17.86 -3.72
N ILE A 17 -2.68 -18.84 -4.05
CA ILE A 17 -3.90 -18.63 -4.83
C ILE A 17 -5.07 -18.65 -3.86
N GLY A 18 -5.60 -17.48 -3.55
CA GLY A 18 -6.76 -17.31 -2.66
C GLY A 18 -8.08 -17.43 -3.43
N LYS A 19 -9.09 -18.04 -2.80
CA LYS A 19 -10.48 -18.02 -3.29
C LYS A 19 -11.32 -16.90 -2.68
N ASN A 20 -10.83 -16.24 -1.63
CA ASN A 20 -11.45 -15.09 -0.97
C ASN A 20 -10.39 -14.24 -0.25
N GLU A 21 -10.77 -13.02 0.13
CA GLU A 21 -9.95 -12.09 0.93
C GLU A 21 -10.49 -11.97 2.36
N SER A 22 -10.92 -13.08 2.97
CA SER A 22 -11.40 -13.04 4.36
C SER A 22 -10.24 -12.88 5.35
N ALA A 23 -10.50 -12.31 6.52
CA ALA A 23 -9.51 -12.25 7.60
C ALA A 23 -8.97 -13.65 7.95
N LYS A 24 -9.84 -14.67 7.96
CA LYS A 24 -9.44 -16.08 8.19
C LYS A 24 -8.43 -16.58 7.15
N TYR A 25 -8.64 -16.25 5.87
CA TYR A 25 -7.70 -16.61 4.82
C TYR A 25 -6.33 -15.95 5.04
N TRP A 26 -6.30 -14.65 5.33
CA TRP A 26 -5.06 -13.93 5.60
C TRP A 26 -4.33 -14.43 6.85
N MET A 27 -5.07 -14.81 7.90
CA MET A 27 -4.48 -15.43 9.08
C MET A 27 -3.77 -16.73 8.74
N THR A 28 -4.30 -17.56 7.83
CA THR A 28 -3.59 -18.77 7.37
C THR A 28 -2.25 -18.41 6.73
N VAL A 29 -2.24 -17.45 5.78
CA VAL A 29 -1.02 -17.00 5.10
C VAL A 29 0.01 -16.41 6.10
N LEU A 30 -0.45 -15.59 7.04
CA LEU A 30 0.44 -14.97 8.04
C LEU A 30 1.00 -15.97 9.06
N ASN A 31 0.26 -17.03 9.38
CA ASN A 31 0.76 -18.11 10.22
C ASN A 31 1.81 -18.97 9.49
N GLU A 32 1.70 -19.15 8.17
CA GLU A 32 2.77 -19.79 7.39
C GLU A 32 4.09 -19.02 7.53
N PHE A 33 4.05 -17.68 7.56
CA PHE A 33 5.25 -16.88 7.80
C PHE A 33 5.87 -17.16 9.18
N LYS A 34 5.05 -17.24 10.24
CA LYS A 34 5.54 -17.61 11.58
C LYS A 34 6.18 -18.99 11.59
N ASN A 35 5.53 -19.95 10.94
CA ASN A 35 6.02 -21.32 10.84
C ASN A 35 7.34 -21.41 10.05
N HIS A 36 7.58 -20.48 9.12
CA HIS A 36 8.83 -20.34 8.38
C HIS A 36 9.87 -19.47 9.10
N GLY A 37 9.62 -19.06 10.35
CA GLY A 37 10.58 -18.36 11.19
C GLY A 37 10.53 -16.83 11.13
N VAL A 38 9.54 -16.24 10.46
CA VAL A 38 9.30 -14.79 10.52
C VAL A 38 8.79 -14.44 11.91
N GLN A 39 9.63 -13.77 12.70
CA GLN A 39 9.31 -13.43 14.09
C GLN A 39 8.57 -12.11 14.22
N ASP A 40 8.96 -11.12 13.43
CA ASP A 40 8.39 -9.78 13.48
C ASP A 40 8.36 -9.16 12.09
N ILE A 41 7.39 -8.27 11.88
CA ILE A 41 7.23 -7.49 10.65
C ILE A 41 7.09 -6.04 11.09
N LEU A 42 8.06 -5.20 10.74
CA LEU A 42 8.02 -3.79 11.15
C LEU A 42 6.93 -3.03 10.41
N VAL A 43 6.87 -3.19 9.08
CA VAL A 43 5.93 -2.48 8.21
C VAL A 43 5.32 -3.44 7.19
N LEU A 44 3.99 -3.44 7.08
CA LEU A 44 3.26 -4.17 6.04
C LEU A 44 2.56 -3.17 5.11
N CYS A 45 2.82 -3.28 3.81
CA CYS A 45 2.20 -2.43 2.78
C CYS A 45 1.26 -3.25 1.89
N ALA A 46 -0.03 -2.91 1.85
CA ALA A 46 -1.00 -3.59 0.98
C ALA A 46 -1.96 -2.62 0.28
N ASP A 47 -2.68 -3.06 -0.76
CA ASP A 47 -3.65 -2.22 -1.51
C ASP A 47 -4.98 -1.99 -0.76
N GLY A 48 -5.03 -2.20 0.56
CA GLY A 48 -6.28 -2.13 1.31
C GLY A 48 -7.17 -3.36 1.14
N LEU A 49 -6.55 -4.55 1.05
CA LEU A 49 -7.25 -5.83 0.95
C LEU A 49 -8.16 -6.06 2.15
N THR A 50 -9.35 -6.59 1.89
CA THR A 50 -10.35 -6.84 2.93
C THR A 50 -9.78 -7.84 3.94
N GLY A 51 -10.07 -7.66 5.24
CA GLY A 51 -9.68 -8.59 6.31
C GLY A 51 -8.17 -8.70 6.61
N LEU A 52 -7.27 -8.19 5.76
CA LEU A 52 -5.83 -8.28 5.98
C LEU A 52 -5.39 -7.43 7.17
N LYS A 53 -5.96 -6.23 7.34
CA LYS A 53 -5.66 -5.35 8.49
C LYS A 53 -6.02 -6.01 9.82
N ASP A 54 -7.14 -6.71 9.87
CA ASP A 54 -7.56 -7.42 11.08
C ASP A 54 -6.67 -8.63 11.36
N ALA A 55 -6.34 -9.39 10.29
CA ALA A 55 -5.45 -10.55 10.39
C ALA A 55 -4.03 -10.17 10.84
N ILE A 56 -3.44 -9.09 10.30
CA ILE A 56 -2.11 -8.65 10.70
C ILE A 56 -2.09 -8.17 12.15
N SER A 57 -3.12 -7.42 12.58
CA SER A 57 -3.22 -6.94 13.96
C SER A 57 -3.34 -8.09 14.96
N ALA A 58 -3.92 -9.22 14.55
CA ALA A 58 -4.05 -10.42 15.38
C ALA A 58 -2.76 -11.26 15.44
N ILE A 59 -2.05 -11.43 14.31
CA ILE A 59 -0.89 -12.32 14.22
C ILE A 59 0.42 -11.58 14.56
N TYR A 60 0.59 -10.34 14.10
CA TYR A 60 1.76 -9.48 14.33
C TYR A 60 1.30 -8.11 14.86
N PRO A 61 0.92 -8.01 16.15
CA PRO A 61 0.27 -6.81 16.71
C PRO A 61 1.15 -5.56 16.74
N LYS A 62 2.47 -5.70 16.60
CA LYS A 62 3.43 -4.60 16.56
C LYS A 62 3.67 -4.05 15.15
N THR A 63 3.15 -4.72 14.12
CA THR A 63 3.36 -4.32 12.73
C THR A 63 2.60 -3.05 12.40
N GLU A 64 3.33 -2.08 11.82
CA GLU A 64 2.70 -0.90 11.26
C GLU A 64 2.08 -1.24 9.89
N TYR A 65 0.76 -1.25 9.84
CA TYR A 65 0.03 -1.48 8.60
C TYR A 65 -0.18 -0.15 7.86
N GLN A 66 0.33 -0.07 6.62
CA GLN A 66 0.09 1.07 5.74
C GLN A 66 -0.47 0.65 4.38
N ARG A 67 -1.23 1.55 3.76
CA ARG A 67 -1.65 1.36 2.37
C ARG A 67 -0.47 1.59 1.44
N CYS A 68 -0.31 0.72 0.44
CA CYS A 68 0.80 0.79 -0.49
C CYS A 68 0.65 2.00 -1.43
N ILE A 69 1.56 2.98 -1.31
CA ILE A 69 1.57 4.19 -2.16
C ILE A 69 1.68 3.86 -3.66
N VAL A 70 2.41 2.79 -4.01
CA VAL A 70 2.58 2.37 -5.40
C VAL A 70 1.24 1.94 -6.00
N HIS A 71 0.43 1.20 -5.24
CA HIS A 71 -0.91 0.82 -5.68
C HIS A 71 -1.84 2.04 -5.71
N GLN A 72 -1.78 2.94 -4.72
CA GLN A 72 -2.54 4.19 -4.76
C GLN A 72 -2.25 5.01 -6.01
N ILE A 73 -0.97 5.24 -6.34
CA ILE A 73 -0.57 5.98 -7.54
C ILE A 73 -1.10 5.29 -8.80
N ARG A 74 -0.84 3.98 -8.94
CA ARG A 74 -1.33 3.20 -10.09
C ARG A 74 -2.85 3.25 -10.21
N ASN A 75 -3.58 3.19 -9.10
CA ASN A 75 -5.03 3.25 -9.09
C ASN A 75 -5.53 4.65 -9.47
N SER A 76 -4.91 5.74 -8.99
CA SER A 76 -5.25 7.10 -9.38
C SER A 76 -5.01 7.37 -10.88
N LEU A 77 -3.90 6.90 -11.43
CA LEU A 77 -3.55 7.11 -12.85
C LEU A 77 -4.51 6.41 -13.84
N LYS A 78 -5.34 5.46 -13.37
CA LYS A 78 -6.37 4.81 -14.21
C LYS A 78 -7.51 5.75 -14.58
N TYR A 79 -7.75 6.80 -13.80
CA TYR A 79 -8.88 7.72 -13.98
C TYR A 79 -8.56 8.91 -14.89
N VAL A 80 -7.35 8.99 -15.44
CA VAL A 80 -6.93 10.06 -16.36
C VAL A 80 -6.47 9.48 -17.70
N PRO A 81 -6.62 10.22 -18.82
CA PRO A 81 -6.12 9.80 -20.12
C PRO A 81 -4.59 9.67 -20.10
N TYR A 82 -4.06 8.86 -21.01
CA TYR A 82 -2.63 8.56 -21.09
C TYR A 82 -1.75 9.83 -21.16
N THR A 83 -2.20 10.84 -21.91
CA THR A 83 -1.52 12.13 -22.07
C THR A 83 -1.35 12.89 -20.75
N ALA A 84 -2.29 12.74 -19.81
CA ALA A 84 -2.29 13.44 -18.53
C ALA A 84 -1.58 12.65 -17.41
N ARG A 85 -1.28 11.36 -17.60
CA ARG A 85 -0.67 10.51 -16.56
C ARG A 85 0.67 11.02 -16.06
N LYS A 86 1.51 11.56 -16.95
CA LYS A 86 2.83 12.09 -16.57
C LYS A 86 2.69 13.30 -15.65
N GLU A 87 1.74 14.18 -15.94
CA GLU A 87 1.46 15.36 -15.14
C GLU A 87 0.91 14.95 -13.77
N LEU A 88 -0.13 14.09 -13.74
CA LEU A 88 -0.70 13.62 -12.48
C LEU A 88 0.32 12.85 -11.62
N ALA A 89 1.21 12.06 -12.22
CA ALA A 89 2.26 11.36 -11.49
C ALA A 89 3.27 12.32 -10.84
N ASN A 90 3.58 13.44 -11.50
CA ASN A 90 4.44 14.48 -10.93
C ASN A 90 3.74 15.24 -9.81
N ASP A 91 2.46 15.55 -9.95
CA ASP A 91 1.68 16.20 -8.88
C ASP A 91 1.54 15.27 -7.67
N LEU A 92 1.20 13.98 -7.89
CA LEU A 92 1.16 13.00 -6.79
C LEU A 92 2.51 12.86 -6.08
N LYS A 93 3.63 13.08 -6.78
CA LYS A 93 4.98 13.04 -6.21
C LYS A 93 5.22 14.15 -5.20
N THR A 94 4.60 15.32 -5.35
CA THR A 94 4.73 16.41 -4.38
C THR A 94 4.07 16.05 -3.05
N VAL A 95 3.02 15.22 -3.08
CA VAL A 95 2.32 14.73 -1.89
C VAL A 95 3.20 13.80 -1.07
N TYR A 96 3.66 12.67 -1.65
CA TYR A 96 4.39 11.66 -0.89
C TYR A 96 5.88 11.96 -0.68
N LYS A 97 6.44 12.97 -1.36
CA LYS A 97 7.80 13.46 -1.10
C LYS A 97 7.84 14.71 -0.21
N ALA A 98 6.69 15.18 0.29
CA ALA A 98 6.66 16.30 1.21
C ALA A 98 7.51 16.00 2.47
N SER A 99 8.18 17.02 3.01
CA SER A 99 9.04 16.88 4.19
C SER A 99 8.26 16.68 5.49
N THR A 100 6.97 17.03 5.49
CA THR A 100 6.07 16.87 6.64
C THR A 100 4.69 16.42 6.17
N GLU A 101 3.94 15.76 7.07
CA GLU A 101 2.56 15.36 6.81
C GLU A 101 1.68 16.55 6.46
N LYS A 102 1.81 17.67 7.19
CA LYS A 102 1.04 18.89 6.95
C LYS A 102 1.26 19.45 5.54
N LEU A 103 2.52 19.48 5.08
CA LEU A 103 2.84 19.92 3.72
C LEU A 103 2.29 18.92 2.68
N GLY A 104 2.39 17.62 2.94
CA GLY A 104 1.81 16.58 2.09
C GLY A 104 0.30 16.74 1.94
N TYR A 105 -0.40 17.04 3.04
CA TYR A 105 -1.84 17.30 3.04
C TYR A 105 -2.20 18.58 2.28
N THR A 106 -1.44 19.67 2.44
CA THR A 106 -1.63 20.89 1.63
C THR A 106 -1.44 20.60 0.14
N ASN A 107 -0.37 19.90 -0.25
CA ASN A 107 -0.13 19.50 -1.64
C ASN A 107 -1.25 18.60 -2.20
N LEU A 108 -1.86 17.77 -1.35
CA LEU A 108 -2.99 16.92 -1.72
C LEU A 108 -4.24 17.75 -2.04
N LEU A 109 -4.52 18.78 -1.24
CA LEU A 109 -5.65 19.69 -1.49
C LEU A 109 -5.45 20.49 -2.79
N GLU A 110 -4.24 20.98 -3.04
CA GLU A 110 -3.90 21.66 -4.30
C GLU A 110 -4.04 20.74 -5.51
N LEU A 111 -3.62 19.48 -5.37
CA LEU A 111 -3.82 18.45 -6.39
C LEU A 111 -5.31 18.19 -6.61
N GLU A 112 -6.12 18.05 -5.56
CA GLU A 112 -7.56 17.87 -5.69
C GLU A 112 -8.17 19.03 -6.50
N GLU A 113 -7.94 20.28 -6.11
CA GLU A 113 -8.51 21.45 -6.79
C GLU A 113 -8.10 21.51 -8.27
N LYS A 114 -6.84 21.17 -8.59
CA LYS A 114 -6.34 21.15 -9.97
C LYS A 114 -7.02 20.08 -10.85
N TRP A 115 -7.26 18.89 -10.29
CA TRP A 115 -7.71 17.72 -11.07
C TRP A 115 -9.22 17.46 -10.98
N LYS A 116 -9.89 17.92 -9.92
CA LYS A 116 -11.32 17.72 -9.63
C LYS A 116 -12.23 18.24 -10.71
N HIS A 117 -11.90 19.36 -11.37
CA HIS A 117 -12.75 19.91 -12.42
C HIS A 117 -12.62 19.17 -13.77
N LYS A 118 -11.51 18.46 -14.00
CA LYS A 118 -11.24 17.79 -15.29
C LYS A 118 -11.71 16.35 -15.31
N TYR A 119 -11.74 15.70 -14.14
CA TYR A 119 -12.06 14.28 -14.01
C TYR A 119 -12.94 14.10 -12.76
N GLN A 120 -14.20 14.48 -12.87
CA GLN A 120 -15.22 14.07 -11.90
C GLN A 120 -15.67 12.65 -12.22
N ARG A 121 -15.87 11.85 -11.18
CA ARG A 121 -16.49 10.54 -11.29
C ARG A 121 -18.00 10.70 -11.31
#